data_AF-A0A3D0W7N4-F1
#
_entry.id   AF-A0A3D0W7N4-F1
#
_cell.length_a   1.000
_cell.length_b   1.000
_cell.length_c   1.000
_cell.angle_alpha   90.00
_cell.angle_beta   90.00
_cell.angle_gamma   90.00
#
_symmetry.space_group_name_H-M   'P 1'
#
loop_
_entity.id
_entity.type
_entity.pdbx_description
1 polymer ?
#
loop_
_entity_poly.entity_id
_entity_poly.type
_entity_poly.pdbx_seq_one_letter_code
_entity_poly.pdbx_strand_id
1 'polypeptide(L)' 'PPAALARMIEGAETLGAGFDFVRVDLYDIAGTPRFGELTFYPGSGLDRFDPPSLDRLLGRLWLGDIGK' A
#
# COMPACT_ATOMS: atom_id res chain seq x y z
N PRO A 1 5.08 -8.80 20.01
CA PRO A 1 5.42 -7.99 18.80
C PRO A 1 6.78 -8.42 18.27
N PRO A 2 7.13 -8.19 17.00
CA PRO A 2 8.48 -8.37 16.48
C PRO A 2 9.50 -7.62 17.35
N ALA A 3 10.69 -8.20 17.56
CA ALA A 3 11.75 -7.57 18.33
C ALA A 3 12.27 -6.29 17.66
N ALA A 4 12.29 -6.28 16.33
CA ALA A 4 12.73 -5.14 15.53
C ALA A 4 11.59 -4.22 15.05
N LEU A 5 10.40 -4.26 15.68
CA LEU A 5 9.19 -3.56 15.20
C LEU A 5 9.43 -2.08 14.88
N ALA A 6 10.15 -1.33 15.72
CA ALA A 6 10.43 0.08 15.49
C ALA A 6 11.22 0.32 14.19
N ARG A 7 12.25 -0.49 13.93
CA ARG A 7 13.04 -0.44 12.69
C ARG A 7 12.24 -0.91 11.48
N MET A 8 11.31 -1.84 11.67
CA MET A 8 10.40 -2.27 10.61
C MET A 8 9.45 -1.14 10.21
N ILE A 9 8.91 -0.39 11.17
CA ILE A 9 8.06 0.78 10.91
C ILE A 9 8.86 1.86 10.17
N GLU A 10 10.04 2.23 10.66
CA GLU A 10 10.94 3.20 10.00
C GLU A 10 11.26 2.78 8.55
N GLY A 11 11.57 1.49 8.34
CA GLY A 11 11.81 0.93 7.02
C GLY A 11 10.59 1.02 6.10
N ALA A 12 9.40 0.71 6.61
CA ALA A 12 8.16 0.81 5.86
C ALA A 12 7.82 2.27 5.48
N GLU A 13 8.00 3.22 6.40
CA GLU A 13 7.82 4.65 6.14
C GLU A 13 8.79 5.16 5.07
N THR A 14 10.06 4.74 5.15
CA THR A 14 11.09 5.11 4.18
C THR A 14 10.79 4.54 2.79
N LEU A 15 10.44 3.25 2.71
CA LEU A 15 10.12 2.59 1.45
C LEU A 15 8.80 3.09 0.84
N GLY A 16 7.86 3.52 1.67
CA GLY A 16 6.59 4.09 1.24
C GLY A 16 6.66 5.54 0.80
N ALA A 17 7.79 6.23 1.03
CA ALA A 17 7.95 7.63 0.69
C ALA A 17 7.78 7.86 -0.83
N GLY A 18 6.81 8.70 -1.19
CA GLY A 18 6.52 9.06 -2.59
C GLY A 18 5.40 8.25 -3.26
N PHE A 19 4.77 7.32 -2.55
CA PHE A 19 3.57 6.63 -3.02
C PHE A 19 2.35 7.06 -2.21
N ASP A 20 1.21 7.28 -2.87
CA ASP A 20 -0.05 7.57 -2.18
C ASP A 20 -0.52 6.38 -1.33
N PHE A 21 -0.18 5.16 -1.76
CA PHE A 21 -0.43 3.92 -1.05
C PHE A 21 0.57 2.83 -1.48
N VAL A 22 1.15 2.13 -0.50
CA VAL A 22 1.89 0.89 -0.71
C VAL A 22 1.88 0.07 0.58
N ARG A 23 1.73 -1.24 0.48
CA ARG A 23 1.97 -2.18 1.58
C ARG A 23 3.41 -2.67 1.50
N VAL A 24 4.11 -2.65 2.63
CA VAL A 24 5.48 -3.15 2.77
C VAL A 24 5.46 -4.40 3.65
N ASP A 25 5.81 -5.54 3.07
CA ASP A 25 5.87 -6.79 3.80
C ASP A 25 7.28 -6.97 4.39
N LEU A 26 7.37 -7.11 5.71
CA LEU A 26 8.62 -7.24 6.46
C LEU A 26 8.55 -8.44 7.40
N TYR A 27 9.67 -9.17 7.50
CA TYR A 27 9.86 -10.26 8.45
C TYR A 27 10.91 -9.89 9.49
N ASP A 28 10.75 -10.34 10.73
CA ASP A 28 11.80 -10.26 11.75
C ASP A 28 12.48 -11.63 11.88
N ILE A 29 13.74 -11.71 11.46
CA ILE A 29 14.57 -12.92 11.61
C ILE A 29 15.64 -12.62 12.65
N ALA A 30 15.46 -13.15 13.86
CA ALA A 30 16.40 -13.00 14.98
C ALA A 30 16.75 -11.52 15.28
N GLY A 31 15.75 -10.64 15.30
CA GLY A 31 15.94 -9.20 15.56
C GLY A 31 16.41 -8.40 14.35
N THR A 32 16.47 -9.02 13.17
CA THR A 32 16.88 -8.37 11.92
C THR A 32 15.70 -8.29 10.95
N PRO A 33 15.22 -7.08 10.63
CA PRO A 33 14.22 -6.88 9.58
C PRO A 33 14.72 -7.41 8.24
N ARG A 34 13.87 -8.16 7.54
CA ARG A 34 14.09 -8.63 6.17
C ARG A 34 12.92 -8.17 5.31
N PHE A 35 13.26 -7.57 4.18
CA PHE A 35 12.29 -7.18 3.16
C PHE A 35 11.70 -8.39 2.44
N GLY A 36 10.39 -8.39 2.26
CA GLY A 36 9.66 -9.38 1.46
C GLY A 36 9.21 -8.80 0.11
N GLU A 37 8.20 -7.93 0.15
CA GLU A 37 7.54 -7.39 -1.05
C GLU A 37 7.03 -5.95 -0.84
N LEU A 38 6.88 -5.21 -1.95
CA LEU A 38 6.04 -4.01 -2.04
C LEU A 38 4.78 -4.33 -2.85
N THR A 39 3.61 -4.09 -2.28
CA THR A 39 2.31 -4.28 -2.96
C THR A 39 1.58 -2.95 -3.11
N PHE A 40 1.44 -2.48 -4.35
CA PHE A 40 0.84 -1.17 -4.65
C PHE A 40 -0.70 -1.20 -4.73
N TYR A 41 -1.29 -2.37 -4.99
CA TYR A 41 -2.72 -2.52 -5.16
C TYR A 41 -3.20 -3.79 -4.47
N PRO A 42 -4.19 -3.71 -3.56
CA PRO A 42 -4.87 -4.89 -3.02
C PRO A 42 -5.47 -5.73 -4.16
N GLY A 43 -5.47 -7.06 -4.01
CA GLY A 43 -6.09 -7.97 -4.98
C GLY A 43 -5.58 -7.84 -6.42
N SER A 44 -4.33 -7.39 -6.61
CA SER A 44 -3.78 -7.09 -7.94
C SER A 44 -4.57 -6.00 -8.71
N GLY A 45 -5.37 -5.19 -8.01
CA GLY A 45 -6.28 -4.20 -8.62
C GLY A 45 -7.52 -4.81 -9.29
N LEU A 46 -7.78 -6.11 -9.06
CA LEU A 46 -8.93 -6.82 -9.64
C LEU A 46 -10.06 -7.05 -8.64
N ASP A 47 -9.85 -6.71 -7.37
CA ASP A 47 -10.89 -6.79 -6.35
C ASP A 47 -12.06 -5.87 -6.73
N ARG A 48 -13.27 -6.44 -6.69
CA ARG A 48 -14.49 -5.68 -6.94
C ARG A 48 -14.79 -4.82 -5.73
N PHE A 49 -15.07 -3.54 -5.94
CA PHE A 49 -15.67 -2.74 -4.88
C PHE A 49 -17.12 -3.19 -4.64
N ASP A 50 -17.46 -3.33 -3.37
CA ASP A 50 -18.82 -3.55 -2.89
C ASP A 50 -19.15 -2.45 -1.86
N PRO A 51 -20.15 -1.58 -2.11
CA PRO A 51 -21.07 -1.59 -3.25
C PRO A 51 -20.42 -1.12 -4.58
N PRO A 52 -20.95 -1.51 -5.76
CA PRO A 52 -20.48 -1.04 -7.07
C PRO A 52 -20.58 0.48 -7.29
N SER A 53 -21.30 1.21 -6.43
CA SER A 53 -21.32 2.68 -6.46
C SER A 53 -19.99 3.30 -6.02
N LEU A 54 -19.23 2.60 -5.18
CA LEU A 54 -17.92 3.04 -4.71
C LEU A 54 -16.88 3.00 -5.84
N ASP A 55 -16.86 1.91 -6.64
CA ASP A 55 -16.01 1.81 -7.84
C ASP A 55 -16.22 3.02 -8.77
N ARG A 56 -17.49 3.31 -9.08
CA ARG A 56 -17.86 4.45 -9.92
C ARG A 56 -17.47 5.79 -9.30
N LEU A 57 -17.55 5.93 -7.98
CA LEU A 57 -17.15 7.16 -7.29
C LEU A 57 -15.64 7.39 -7.42
N LEU A 58 -14.84 6.37 -7.13
CA LEU A 58 -13.37 6.44 -7.24
C LEU A 58 -12.93 6.67 -8.69
N GLY A 59 -13.55 5.98 -9.64
CA GLY A 59 -13.31 6.19 -11.07
C GLY A 59 -13.59 7.63 -11.52
N ARG A 60 -14.61 8.31 -10.97
CA ARG A 60 -14.89 9.73 -11.28
C ARG A 60 -13.78 10.68 -10.78
N LEU A 61 -13.10 10.34 -9.69
CA LEU A 61 -11.98 11.15 -9.18
C LEU A 61 -10.77 11.06 -10.13
N TRP A 62 -10.56 9.90 -10.74
CA TRP A 62 -9.51 9.67 -11.75
C TRP A 62 -9.80 10.29 -13.12
N LEU A 63 -11.06 10.68 -13.37
CA LEU A 63 -11.48 11.40 -14.58
C LEU A 63 -11.41 12.93 -14.43
N GLY A 64 -10.86 13.46 -13.30
CA GLY A 64 -10.85 14.89 -12.99
C GLY A 64 -10.40 15.77 -14.16
N ASP A 65 -11.21 16.80 -14.47
CA ASP A 65 -11.06 17.79 -15.55
C ASP A 65 -10.34 17.28 -16.82
N ILE A 66 -11.08 16.55 -17.66
CA ILE A 66 -10.88 16.57 -19.14
C ILE A 66 -11.26 17.97 -19.70
N GLY A 67 -10.64 19.00 -19.13
CA GLY A 67 -10.84 20.42 -19.36
C GLY A 67 -9.51 21.20 -19.39
N LYS A 68 -8.43 20.55 -19.84
CA LYS A 68 -7.30 21.19 -20.52
C LYS A 68 -7.11 20.56 -21.88
#